data_AF-A0A9D9KXH9-F1
#
_entry.id   AF-A0A9D9KXH9-F1
#
_cell.length_a   1.000
_cell.length_b   1.000
_cell.length_c   1.000
_cell.angle_alpha   90.00
_cell.angle_beta   90.00
_cell.angle_gamma   90.00
#
_symmetry.space_group_name_H-M   'P 1'
#
loop_
_entity.id
_entity.type
_entity.pdbx_description
1 polymer ?
#
loop_
_entity_poly.entity_id
_entity_poly.type
_entity_poly.pdbx_seq_one_letter_code
_entity_poly.pdbx_strand_id
1 'polypeptide(L)'
;MNKKIVLILTAFLFASAVSSCSMIPSGNDQSQSGDAEVTTEPAVTEEESSDPEVTEEEYVEPDYPELVSDENSITFDDGDLYTAHCMNEKNFENDESNCRLSVADFKGTKQLKIEVLDFDNEKGKYKTPKIVFDMDELVGSENLSKVKSFSCDITQVAVGDFKGNDGVMLHVPGNLMGTFGSNVGEDCSDWYVPTGSASEYATAEWQCSWVHTHVEGKWLLKGFVDGTTDSTLVFMRWSIPNQADVYIDNLTFYDEDGKSIPIIYGTGEAAAETESEDVTSTEDEAPVTEAVPEAEENTETTEETGGENGAE
;
A
#
# COMPACT_ATOMS: atom_id res chain seq x y z
N MET A 1 -5.90 32.62 14.29
CA MET A 1 -4.47 32.88 13.96
C MET A 1 -4.13 31.98 12.79
N ASN A 2 -4.41 32.39 11.55
CA ASN A 2 -4.16 31.53 10.39
C ASN A 2 -3.02 32.14 9.58
N LYS A 3 -1.84 31.53 9.66
CA LYS A 3 -0.69 31.90 8.84
C LYS A 3 -0.57 30.88 7.72
N LYS A 4 -0.62 31.40 6.49
CA LYS A 4 -0.25 30.79 5.20
C LYS A 4 0.38 29.40 5.33
N ILE A 5 -0.39 28.36 5.05
CA ILE A 5 0.13 27.01 4.79
C ILE A 5 0.92 27.11 3.49
N VAL A 6 2.24 27.02 3.59
CA VAL A 6 3.10 26.84 2.42
C VAL A 6 3.05 25.36 2.07
N LEU A 7 2.34 25.04 1.00
CA LEU A 7 2.31 23.71 0.39
C LEU A 7 3.71 23.42 -0.16
N ILE A 8 4.48 22.56 0.50
CA ILE A 8 5.75 22.06 -0.04
C ILE A 8 5.49 20.68 -0.62
N LEU A 9 5.29 20.64 -1.94
CA LEU A 9 5.32 19.40 -2.70
C LEU A 9 6.79 18.98 -2.85
N THR A 10 7.28 18.07 -2.02
CA THR A 10 8.62 17.51 -2.19
C THR A 10 8.57 16.46 -3.30
N ALA A 11 8.88 16.88 -4.53
CA ALA A 11 9.15 15.94 -5.62
C ALA A 11 10.51 15.24 -5.37
N PHE A 12 10.48 13.93 -5.13
CA PHE A 12 11.69 13.10 -5.12
C PHE A 12 12.03 12.70 -6.56
N LEU A 13 12.93 13.47 -7.20
CA LEU A 13 13.55 13.05 -8.46
C LEU A 13 14.78 12.19 -8.12
N PHE A 14 14.71 10.88 -8.35
CA PHE A 14 15.90 10.04 -8.39
C PHE A 14 16.64 10.26 -9.72
N ALA A 15 17.77 10.97 -9.66
CA ALA A 15 18.71 11.05 -10.77
C ALA A 15 19.61 9.81 -10.77
N SER A 16 19.45 8.93 -11.76
CA SER A 16 20.38 7.84 -12.03
C SER A 16 21.72 8.41 -12.50
N ALA A 17 22.75 8.31 -11.65
CA ALA A 17 24.10 8.75 -11.96
C ALA A 17 24.77 7.82 -12.99
N VAL A 18 25.08 8.33 -14.17
CA VAL A 18 26.15 7.79 -15.02
C VAL A 18 27.35 8.73 -14.94
N SER A 19 28.45 8.18 -14.44
CA SER A 19 29.75 8.83 -14.28
C SER A 19 30.53 8.79 -15.59
N SER A 20 31.08 9.92 -16.05
CA SER A 20 32.42 9.98 -16.65
C SER A 20 32.93 11.41 -16.91
N CYS A 21 33.99 11.76 -16.16
CA CYS A 21 35.19 12.54 -16.51
C CYS A 21 35.18 13.92 -17.22
N SER A 22 35.64 14.91 -16.43
CA SER A 22 36.84 15.77 -16.69
C SER A 22 36.74 16.98 -17.64
N MET A 23 36.77 18.20 -17.09
CA MET A 23 37.97 19.08 -16.96
C MET A 23 37.60 20.54 -16.60
N ILE A 24 38.48 21.15 -15.82
CA ILE A 24 38.48 22.50 -15.18
C ILE A 24 39.26 23.49 -16.10
N PRO A 25 39.62 24.78 -15.77
CA PRO A 25 38.99 25.98 -15.15
C PRO A 25 39.07 27.27 -16.01
N SER A 26 38.60 28.40 -15.44
CA SER A 26 39.26 29.74 -15.34
C SER A 26 38.38 30.86 -15.90
N GLY A 27 38.27 32.07 -15.36
CA GLY A 27 38.91 32.79 -14.26
C GLY A 27 38.18 34.15 -14.15
N ASN A 28 37.99 34.66 -12.93
CA ASN A 28 38.61 35.90 -12.42
C ASN A 28 38.18 37.21 -13.13
N ASP A 29 37.41 38.07 -12.44
CA ASP A 29 37.87 39.45 -12.20
C ASP A 29 37.04 40.16 -11.12
N GLN A 30 37.76 40.66 -10.11
CA GLN A 30 37.30 41.68 -9.18
C GLN A 30 37.61 43.05 -9.76
N SER A 31 36.70 44.02 -9.63
CA SER A 31 37.11 45.41 -9.46
C SER A 31 36.07 46.22 -8.67
N GLN A 32 36.62 47.06 -7.82
CA GLN A 32 36.02 47.85 -6.74
C GLN A 32 35.62 49.26 -7.20
N SER A 33 34.79 49.86 -6.36
CA SER A 33 34.71 51.30 -6.00
C SER A 33 33.76 52.20 -6.78
N GLY A 34 32.99 52.98 -5.99
CA GLY A 34 32.11 54.04 -6.44
C GLY A 34 31.10 54.41 -5.36
N ASP A 35 31.59 54.97 -4.25
CA ASP A 35 30.78 55.52 -3.16
C ASP A 35 30.12 56.84 -3.60
N ALA A 36 28.83 56.99 -3.33
CA ALA A 36 28.11 58.26 -3.44
C ALA A 36 26.98 58.28 -2.40
N GLU A 37 27.30 58.92 -1.28
CA GLU A 37 26.43 59.27 -0.17
C GLU A 37 25.30 60.21 -0.63
N VAL A 38 24.05 59.79 -0.47
CA VAL A 38 22.88 60.67 -0.52
C VAL A 38 22.10 60.51 0.79
N THR A 39 22.29 61.47 1.68
CA THR A 39 21.46 61.68 2.86
C THR A 39 20.08 62.13 2.41
N THR A 40 19.04 61.37 2.76
CA THR A 40 17.63 61.79 2.69
C THR A 40 16.99 61.59 4.06
N GLU A 41 16.42 62.67 4.60
CA GLU A 41 15.67 62.67 5.86
C GLU A 41 14.36 61.88 5.71
N PRO A 42 13.86 61.21 6.77
CA PRO A 42 12.59 60.52 6.71
C PRO A 42 11.42 61.51 6.78
N ALA A 43 10.63 61.58 5.72
CA ALA A 43 9.29 62.16 5.78
C ALA A 43 8.37 61.17 6.51
N VAL A 44 7.94 61.53 7.73
CA VAL A 44 6.90 60.81 8.47
C VAL A 44 5.58 61.04 7.74
N THR A 45 5.14 60.01 7.02
CA THR A 45 3.79 59.92 6.48
C THR A 45 3.03 58.97 7.39
N GLU A 46 2.02 59.47 8.11
CA GLU A 46 1.06 58.64 8.84
C GLU A 46 0.21 57.88 7.82
N GLU A 47 0.63 56.66 7.49
CA GLU A 47 -0.18 55.71 6.75
C GLU A 47 -1.21 55.12 7.74
N GLU A 48 -2.49 55.45 7.55
CA GLU A 48 -3.59 54.75 8.21
C GLU A 48 -3.49 53.25 7.89
N SER A 49 -3.20 52.47 8.92
CA SER A 49 -3.27 51.01 8.91
C SER A 49 -4.72 50.58 8.66
N SER A 50 -5.10 50.43 7.39
CA SER A 50 -6.24 49.60 7.03
C SER A 50 -5.83 48.14 7.19
N ASP A 51 -6.28 47.54 8.28
CA ASP A 51 -6.20 46.10 8.48
C ASP A 51 -7.00 45.44 7.35
N PRO A 52 -6.39 44.61 6.47
CA PRO A 52 -7.16 43.94 5.43
C PRO A 52 -8.18 43.04 6.13
N GLU A 53 -9.45 43.36 5.97
CA GLU A 53 -10.56 42.52 6.39
C GLU A 53 -10.40 41.17 5.69
N VAL A 54 -9.86 40.19 6.42
CA VAL A 54 -9.75 38.81 5.97
C VAL A 54 -11.16 38.26 5.96
N THR A 55 -11.76 38.22 4.77
CA THR A 55 -12.95 37.42 4.54
C THR A 55 -12.58 35.96 4.81
N GLU A 56 -13.05 35.39 5.92
CA GLU A 56 -12.96 33.96 6.18
C GLU A 56 -13.90 33.27 5.18
N GLU A 57 -13.36 32.82 4.04
CA GLU A 57 -14.11 31.94 3.15
C GLU A 57 -14.35 30.61 3.88
N GLU A 58 -15.61 30.31 4.15
CA GLU A 58 -16.06 29.07 4.76
C GLU A 58 -15.68 27.90 3.82
N TYR A 59 -14.96 26.92 4.35
CA TYR A 59 -14.62 25.72 3.59
C TYR A 59 -15.88 24.89 3.32
N VAL A 60 -16.11 24.59 2.05
CA VAL A 60 -17.20 23.69 1.62
C VAL A 60 -16.55 22.38 1.18
N GLU A 61 -16.94 21.27 1.84
CA GLU A 61 -16.50 19.93 1.44
C GLU A 61 -16.91 19.68 -0.02
N PRO A 62 -16.00 19.17 -0.87
CA PRO A 62 -16.35 18.85 -2.25
C PRO A 62 -17.39 17.73 -2.31
N ASP A 63 -18.17 17.71 -3.39
CA ASP A 63 -19.03 16.56 -3.67
C ASP A 63 -18.18 15.32 -3.95
N TYR A 64 -18.61 14.17 -3.44
CA TYR A 64 -17.97 12.89 -3.79
C TYR A 64 -18.25 12.59 -5.27
N PRO A 65 -17.23 12.20 -6.06
CA PRO A 65 -17.42 11.94 -7.48
C PRO A 65 -18.45 10.83 -7.70
N GLU A 66 -19.27 10.97 -8.74
CA GLU A 66 -20.09 9.87 -9.22
C GLU A 66 -19.16 8.79 -9.80
N LEU A 67 -19.12 7.64 -9.14
CA LEU A 67 -18.35 6.49 -9.57
C LEU A 67 -19.04 5.84 -10.77
N VAL A 68 -18.28 5.57 -11.84
CA VAL A 68 -18.79 4.94 -13.06
C VAL A 68 -18.27 3.52 -13.12
N SER A 69 -19.15 2.55 -12.90
CA SER A 69 -18.84 1.13 -13.06
C SER A 69 -19.10 0.66 -14.49
N ASP A 70 -18.23 -0.22 -14.97
CA ASP A 70 -18.44 -1.05 -16.15
C ASP A 70 -19.22 -2.32 -15.77
N GLU A 71 -19.86 -2.98 -16.74
CA GLU A 71 -20.59 -4.23 -16.50
C GLU A 71 -19.73 -5.36 -15.93
N ASN A 72 -18.41 -5.31 -16.16
CA ASN A 72 -17.44 -6.27 -15.66
C ASN A 72 -16.57 -5.71 -14.51
N SER A 73 -16.91 -4.56 -13.94
CA SER A 73 -16.22 -4.02 -12.77
C SER A 73 -16.48 -4.86 -11.53
N ILE A 74 -15.46 -5.01 -10.68
CA ILE A 74 -15.62 -5.45 -9.30
C ILE A 74 -16.13 -4.24 -8.48
N THR A 75 -17.37 -4.29 -8.01
CA THR A 75 -18.04 -3.21 -7.24
C THR A 75 -18.32 -3.55 -5.78
N PHE A 76 -17.89 -4.72 -5.29
CA PHE A 76 -18.05 -5.20 -3.90
C PHE A 76 -19.49 -5.17 -3.35
N ASP A 77 -20.50 -4.94 -4.19
CA ASP A 77 -21.91 -4.84 -3.79
C ASP A 77 -22.47 -6.18 -3.27
N ASP A 78 -21.84 -7.28 -3.67
CA ASP A 78 -22.12 -8.64 -3.22
C ASP A 78 -21.53 -8.96 -1.83
N GLY A 79 -20.68 -8.07 -1.28
CA GLY A 79 -20.02 -8.25 0.00
C GLY A 79 -18.82 -9.20 -0.02
N ASP A 80 -18.38 -9.64 -1.20
CA ASP A 80 -17.22 -10.50 -1.35
C ASP A 80 -15.92 -9.68 -1.41
N LEU A 81 -14.82 -10.22 -0.88
CA LEU A 81 -13.48 -9.65 -1.06
C LEU A 81 -12.81 -10.15 -2.34
N TYR A 82 -13.44 -11.10 -3.05
CA TYR A 82 -12.87 -11.81 -4.18
C TYR A 82 -11.56 -12.48 -3.77
N THR A 83 -10.46 -12.16 -4.45
CA THR A 83 -9.12 -12.67 -4.18
C THR A 83 -8.29 -11.70 -3.31
N ALA A 84 -8.89 -10.61 -2.83
CA ALA A 84 -8.13 -9.54 -2.17
C ALA A 84 -7.52 -10.05 -0.86
N HIS A 85 -6.19 -9.97 -0.76
CA HIS A 85 -5.47 -10.36 0.46
C HIS A 85 -4.25 -9.48 0.72
N CYS A 86 -3.75 -9.47 1.97
CA CYS A 86 -2.63 -8.64 2.37
C CYS A 86 -1.28 -9.32 2.04
N MET A 87 -0.35 -8.59 1.44
CA MET A 87 1.01 -9.06 1.18
C MET A 87 1.93 -8.78 2.39
N ASN A 88 1.78 -9.55 3.47
CA ASN A 88 2.60 -9.39 4.69
C ASN A 88 3.33 -10.67 5.12
N GLU A 89 3.06 -11.82 4.50
CA GLU A 89 3.56 -13.12 4.96
C GLU A 89 5.09 -13.25 4.92
N LYS A 90 5.74 -12.55 3.99
CA LYS A 90 7.19 -12.65 3.76
C LYS A 90 7.97 -11.40 4.15
N ASN A 91 7.34 -10.42 4.82
CA ASN A 91 7.81 -9.06 5.15
C ASN A 91 9.33 -8.92 5.40
N PHE A 92 10.15 -8.99 4.33
CA PHE A 92 11.59 -9.22 4.43
C PHE A 92 12.32 -7.97 4.91
N GLU A 93 11.78 -6.80 4.54
CA GLU A 93 12.31 -5.49 4.89
C GLU A 93 11.61 -4.87 6.11
N ASN A 94 10.66 -5.60 6.70
CA ASN A 94 9.83 -5.16 7.83
C ASN A 94 9.05 -3.86 7.56
N ASP A 95 8.76 -3.54 6.29
CA ASP A 95 8.11 -2.30 5.86
C ASP A 95 6.67 -2.50 5.37
N GLU A 96 6.26 -3.74 5.08
CA GLU A 96 4.87 -4.07 4.79
C GLU A 96 4.00 -4.03 6.06
N SER A 97 2.79 -3.48 5.93
CA SER A 97 1.79 -3.43 7.00
C SER A 97 0.93 -4.69 7.00
N ASN A 98 0.59 -5.19 8.20
CA ASN A 98 -0.64 -5.94 8.40
C ASN A 98 -1.84 -5.05 8.01
N CYS A 99 -2.82 -5.64 7.34
CA CYS A 99 -4.06 -4.97 6.97
C CYS A 99 -5.28 -5.81 7.39
N ARG A 100 -6.38 -5.14 7.74
CA ARG A 100 -7.70 -5.79 7.84
C ARG A 100 -8.51 -5.40 6.61
N LEU A 101 -8.99 -6.41 5.89
CA LEU A 101 -9.83 -6.24 4.71
C LEU A 101 -11.30 -6.50 5.06
N SER A 102 -12.19 -5.68 4.52
CA SER A 102 -13.64 -5.84 4.67
C SER A 102 -14.36 -5.10 3.54
N VAL A 103 -15.62 -5.42 3.29
CA VAL A 103 -16.50 -4.57 2.46
C VAL A 103 -17.22 -3.57 3.37
N ALA A 104 -17.20 -2.29 3.02
CA ALA A 104 -17.86 -1.23 3.79
C ALA A 104 -18.52 -0.19 2.88
N ASP A 105 -19.63 0.39 3.36
CA ASP A 105 -20.29 1.51 2.68
C ASP A 105 -19.50 2.81 2.89
N PHE A 106 -19.11 3.47 1.79
CA PHE A 106 -18.53 4.80 1.80
C PHE A 106 -19.23 5.69 0.77
N LYS A 107 -19.75 6.85 1.22
CA LYS A 107 -20.46 7.83 0.39
C LYS A 107 -21.56 7.25 -0.53
N GLY A 108 -22.14 6.11 -0.15
CA GLY A 108 -23.28 5.49 -0.83
C GLY A 108 -22.94 4.28 -1.70
N THR A 109 -21.68 3.88 -1.85
CA THR A 109 -21.27 2.64 -2.53
C THR A 109 -20.56 1.68 -1.57
N LYS A 110 -20.65 0.37 -1.83
CA LYS A 110 -19.85 -0.63 -1.13
C LYS A 110 -18.48 -0.73 -1.77
N GLN A 111 -17.42 -0.71 -0.97
CA GLN A 111 -16.05 -0.70 -1.47
C GLN A 111 -15.18 -1.64 -0.63
N LEU A 112 -14.08 -2.14 -1.19
CA LEU A 112 -13.06 -2.84 -0.42
C LEU A 112 -12.36 -1.86 0.50
N LYS A 113 -12.59 -1.99 1.80
CA LYS A 113 -11.91 -1.25 2.84
C LYS A 113 -10.63 -1.95 3.28
N ILE A 114 -9.55 -1.18 3.31
CA ILE A 114 -8.21 -1.57 3.74
C ILE A 114 -7.86 -0.75 4.99
N GLU A 115 -7.93 -1.38 6.16
CA GLU A 115 -7.47 -0.79 7.42
C GLU A 115 -5.98 -1.09 7.62
N VAL A 116 -5.16 -0.04 7.72
CA VAL A 116 -3.71 -0.16 7.95
C VAL A 116 -3.43 -0.22 9.45
N LEU A 117 -2.87 -1.34 9.93
CA LEU A 117 -2.80 -1.64 11.36
C LEU A 117 -1.46 -1.28 12.02
N ASP A 118 -0.37 -1.27 11.25
CA ASP A 118 0.96 -1.16 11.83
C ASP A 118 1.51 0.26 11.75
N PHE A 119 1.75 0.84 12.93
CA PHE A 119 2.51 2.08 13.08
C PHE A 119 3.95 1.77 13.45
N ASP A 120 4.89 2.20 12.62
CA ASP A 120 6.31 2.18 12.91
C ASP A 120 6.65 3.40 13.79
N ASN A 121 6.81 3.15 15.09
CA ASN A 121 7.15 4.19 16.07
C ASN A 121 8.54 4.79 15.86
N GLU A 122 9.47 4.06 15.24
CA GLU A 122 10.82 4.55 14.97
C GLU A 122 10.82 5.53 13.79
N LYS A 123 10.03 5.23 12.75
CA LYS A 123 9.86 6.09 11.57
C LYS A 123 8.78 7.16 11.76
N GLY A 124 7.93 7.02 12.78
CA GLY A 124 6.79 7.90 13.03
C GLY A 124 5.73 7.86 11.92
N LYS A 125 5.52 6.69 11.31
CA LYS A 125 4.64 6.50 10.15
C LYS A 125 3.94 5.14 10.19
N TYR A 126 2.74 5.09 9.64
CA TYR A 126 2.10 3.83 9.26
C TYR A 126 2.87 3.16 8.13
N LYS A 127 3.04 1.84 8.26
CA LYS A 127 3.72 0.99 7.29
C LYS A 127 2.97 0.95 5.94
N THR A 128 3.63 0.42 4.92
CA THR A 128 3.14 0.34 3.54
C THR A 128 2.12 -0.79 3.42
N PRO A 129 0.81 -0.54 3.23
CA PRO A 129 -0.13 -1.61 2.87
C PRO A 129 0.12 -2.05 1.42
N LYS A 130 0.14 -3.37 1.22
CA LYS A 130 0.22 -4.00 -0.10
C LYS A 130 -0.92 -5.02 -0.19
N ILE A 131 -1.85 -4.79 -1.11
CA ILE A 131 -3.03 -5.66 -1.30
C ILE A 131 -2.91 -6.34 -2.66
N VAL A 132 -3.02 -7.66 -2.65
CA VAL A 132 -2.89 -8.54 -3.81
C VAL A 132 -4.28 -8.93 -4.30
N PHE A 133 -4.43 -8.97 -5.60
CA PHE A 133 -5.54 -9.56 -6.33
C PHE A 133 -4.98 -10.65 -7.25
N ASP A 134 -5.46 -11.88 -7.13
CA ASP A 134 -4.98 -13.02 -7.90
C ASP A 134 -5.65 -13.02 -9.28
N MET A 135 -4.90 -12.56 -10.28
CA MET A 135 -5.40 -12.30 -11.63
C MET A 135 -5.86 -13.59 -12.32
N ASP A 136 -5.13 -14.69 -12.14
CA ASP A 136 -5.48 -15.96 -12.75
C ASP A 136 -6.79 -16.53 -12.20
N GLU A 137 -7.15 -16.21 -10.95
CA GLU A 137 -8.44 -16.55 -10.36
C GLU A 137 -9.54 -15.56 -10.77
N LEU A 138 -9.25 -14.27 -10.84
CA LEU A 138 -10.23 -13.24 -11.20
C LEU A 138 -10.67 -13.33 -12.65
N VAL A 139 -9.73 -13.33 -13.60
CA VAL A 139 -10.04 -13.31 -15.05
C VAL A 139 -9.95 -14.70 -15.69
N GLY A 140 -9.39 -15.68 -14.98
CA GLY A 140 -9.12 -17.01 -15.51
C GLY A 140 -7.73 -17.11 -16.12
N SER A 141 -7.00 -18.15 -15.74
CA SER A 141 -5.66 -18.44 -16.26
C SER A 141 -5.60 -18.44 -17.80
N GLU A 142 -6.65 -18.89 -18.49
CA GLU A 142 -6.74 -18.94 -19.95
C GLU A 142 -7.08 -17.60 -20.64
N ASN A 143 -7.37 -16.56 -19.85
CA ASN A 143 -7.70 -15.22 -20.34
C ASN A 143 -6.66 -14.16 -19.93
N LEU A 144 -5.66 -14.53 -19.14
CA LEU A 144 -4.63 -13.63 -18.64
C LEU A 144 -3.97 -12.80 -19.74
N SER A 145 -3.58 -13.42 -20.85
CA SER A 145 -2.88 -12.75 -21.94
C SER A 145 -3.75 -11.67 -22.63
N LYS A 146 -5.07 -11.72 -22.44
CA LYS A 146 -6.00 -10.71 -22.95
C LYS A 146 -5.90 -9.41 -22.14
N VAL A 147 -5.56 -9.46 -20.85
CA VAL A 147 -5.48 -8.27 -20.00
C VAL A 147 -4.34 -7.36 -20.47
N LYS A 148 -4.69 -6.18 -21.02
CA LYS A 148 -3.74 -5.15 -21.46
C LYS A 148 -3.74 -3.92 -20.58
N SER A 149 -4.85 -3.66 -19.90
CA SER A 149 -4.96 -2.55 -18.97
C SER A 149 -5.98 -2.81 -17.88
N PHE A 150 -5.96 -1.97 -16.85
CA PHE A 150 -6.98 -1.93 -15.83
C PHE A 150 -7.27 -0.49 -15.40
N SER A 151 -8.38 -0.30 -14.71
CA SER A 151 -8.67 0.91 -13.96
C SER A 151 -9.30 0.57 -12.61
N CYS A 152 -9.23 1.50 -11.66
CA CYS A 152 -10.00 1.46 -10.42
C CYS A 152 -10.12 2.84 -9.78
N ASP A 153 -11.05 2.96 -8.86
CA ASP A 153 -11.19 4.12 -7.98
C ASP A 153 -10.53 3.85 -6.63
N ILE A 154 -9.82 4.85 -6.12
CA ILE A 154 -9.16 4.78 -4.83
C ILE A 154 -9.60 5.98 -4.00
N THR A 155 -10.13 5.71 -2.81
CA THR A 155 -10.46 6.74 -1.83
C THR A 155 -9.66 6.53 -0.56
N GLN A 156 -8.98 7.55 -0.05
CA GLN A 156 -8.34 7.50 1.27
C GLN A 156 -9.14 8.36 2.25
N VAL A 157 -9.40 7.82 3.44
CA VAL A 157 -10.25 8.46 4.45
C VAL A 157 -9.48 8.59 5.76
N ALA A 158 -9.53 9.78 6.36
CA ALA A 158 -8.92 10.06 7.64
C ALA A 158 -9.55 9.20 8.74
N VAL A 159 -8.72 8.55 9.56
CA VAL A 159 -9.14 7.83 10.77
C VAL A 159 -8.51 8.47 12.00
N GLY A 160 -7.24 8.83 11.90
CA GLY A 160 -6.49 9.52 12.94
C GLY A 160 -5.99 10.88 12.46
N ASP A 161 -5.67 11.73 13.42
CA ASP A 161 -5.25 13.10 13.13
C ASP A 161 -3.80 13.16 12.60
N PHE A 162 -3.59 14.00 11.61
CA PHE A 162 -2.28 14.44 11.16
C PHE A 162 -1.77 15.58 12.03
N LYS A 163 -0.54 15.47 12.52
CA LYS A 163 0.14 16.56 13.25
C LYS A 163 1.05 17.33 12.30
N GLY A 164 0.67 18.57 12.00
CA GLY A 164 1.48 19.51 11.25
C GLY A 164 2.78 19.89 11.98
N ASN A 165 3.75 20.39 11.22
CA ASN A 165 5.04 20.86 11.76
C ASN A 165 4.89 22.02 12.76
N ASP A 166 3.80 22.78 12.65
CA ASP A 166 3.40 23.85 13.57
C ASP A 166 2.68 23.33 14.83
N GLY A 167 2.50 22.01 14.94
CA GLY A 167 1.81 21.34 16.04
C GLY A 167 0.29 21.33 15.93
N VAL A 168 -0.29 21.87 14.85
CA VAL A 168 -1.73 21.81 14.59
C VAL A 168 -2.13 20.39 14.24
N MET A 169 -3.22 19.92 14.83
CA MET A 169 -3.83 18.63 14.51
C MET A 169 -4.89 18.85 13.42
N LEU A 170 -4.83 18.07 12.35
CA LEU A 170 -5.75 18.12 11.22
C LEU A 170 -6.36 16.73 11.03
N HIS A 171 -7.69 16.64 11.00
CA HIS A 171 -8.39 15.39 10.70
C HIS A 171 -8.55 15.21 9.19
N VAL A 172 -7.45 14.84 8.54
CA VAL A 172 -7.31 14.80 7.08
C VAL A 172 -6.63 13.50 6.65
N PRO A 173 -6.92 12.98 5.45
CA PRO A 173 -6.24 11.79 4.95
C PRO A 173 -4.79 12.11 4.61
N GLY A 174 -4.46 13.37 4.31
CA GLY A 174 -3.13 13.80 3.91
C GLY A 174 -2.78 13.28 2.51
N ASN A 175 -1.56 12.78 2.36
CA ASN A 175 -1.08 12.26 1.08
C ASN A 175 -1.68 10.88 0.77
N LEU A 176 -2.25 10.72 -0.43
CA LEU A 176 -2.55 9.43 -1.04
C LEU A 176 -1.57 9.25 -2.20
N MET A 177 -0.55 8.41 -1.98
CA MET A 177 0.51 8.16 -2.95
C MET A 177 0.88 6.68 -2.97
N GLY A 178 1.25 6.17 -4.14
CA GLY A 178 1.56 4.77 -4.29
C GLY A 178 1.80 4.35 -5.73
N THR A 179 1.76 3.05 -5.96
CA THR A 179 1.88 2.42 -7.27
C THR A 179 1.03 1.16 -7.33
N PHE A 180 0.81 0.67 -8.53
CA PHE A 180 0.43 -0.72 -8.75
C PHE A 180 1.62 -1.49 -9.32
N GLY A 181 1.62 -2.80 -9.14
CA GLY A 181 2.51 -3.68 -9.87
C GLY A 181 1.90 -5.05 -10.03
N SER A 182 2.56 -5.88 -10.82
CA SER A 182 2.10 -7.23 -11.12
C SER A 182 3.28 -8.18 -11.25
N ASN A 183 3.06 -9.41 -10.81
CA ASN A 183 3.86 -10.56 -11.21
C ASN A 183 3.39 -11.01 -12.60
N VAL A 184 4.28 -10.90 -13.59
CA VAL A 184 4.00 -11.21 -15.00
C VAL A 184 5.02 -12.21 -15.57
N GLY A 185 4.83 -12.66 -16.82
CA GLY A 185 5.73 -13.60 -17.49
C GLY A 185 5.39 -15.08 -17.23
N GLU A 186 6.13 -15.98 -17.88
CA GLU A 186 5.84 -17.43 -17.92
C GLU A 186 5.92 -18.11 -16.54
N ASP A 187 6.71 -17.55 -15.62
CA ASP A 187 6.94 -18.06 -14.27
C ASP A 187 6.44 -17.11 -13.17
N CYS A 188 5.74 -16.02 -13.53
CA CYS A 188 5.23 -15.01 -12.61
C CYS A 188 6.31 -14.42 -11.67
N SER A 189 7.58 -14.47 -12.06
CA SER A 189 8.70 -13.99 -11.23
C SER A 189 9.08 -12.54 -11.52
N ASP A 190 8.63 -12.00 -12.67
CA ASP A 190 8.92 -10.64 -13.08
C ASP A 190 7.96 -9.66 -12.41
N TRP A 191 8.48 -8.86 -11.47
CA TRP A 191 7.77 -7.67 -11.01
C TRP A 191 7.75 -6.59 -12.09
N TYR A 192 6.56 -6.16 -12.48
CA TYR A 192 6.36 -5.12 -13.49
C TYR A 192 5.38 -4.06 -12.99
N VAL A 193 5.78 -2.79 -13.14
CA VAL A 193 4.94 -1.63 -12.84
C VAL A 193 4.22 -1.21 -14.13
N PRO A 194 2.89 -1.02 -14.13
CA PRO A 194 2.15 -0.61 -15.30
C PRO A 194 2.54 0.82 -15.68
N THR A 195 2.29 1.19 -16.93
CA THR A 195 2.33 2.61 -17.34
C THR A 195 0.99 3.29 -17.05
N GLY A 196 0.94 4.62 -17.07
CA GLY A 196 -0.29 5.38 -16.80
C GLY A 196 -0.30 5.98 -15.39
N SER A 197 -1.46 6.44 -14.91
CA SER A 197 -1.56 7.04 -13.57
C SER A 197 -1.32 6.02 -12.45
N ALA A 198 -1.53 4.72 -12.71
CA ALA A 198 -1.23 3.65 -11.77
C ALA A 198 0.28 3.41 -11.56
N SER A 199 1.15 3.91 -12.45
CA SER A 199 2.61 3.73 -12.31
C SER A 199 3.15 4.44 -11.06
N GLU A 200 2.60 5.62 -10.79
CA GLU A 200 2.88 6.41 -9.60
C GLU A 200 1.70 7.39 -9.41
N TYR A 201 0.69 6.97 -8.65
CA TYR A 201 -0.43 7.85 -8.34
C TYR A 201 -0.06 8.74 -7.15
N ALA A 202 -0.46 10.00 -7.19
CA ALA A 202 -0.22 10.96 -6.12
C ALA A 202 -1.30 12.05 -6.10
N THR A 203 -2.01 12.15 -4.99
CA THR A 203 -2.94 13.22 -4.67
C THR A 203 -2.86 13.53 -3.16
N ALA A 204 -3.44 14.63 -2.71
CA ALA A 204 -3.46 14.98 -1.29
C ALA A 204 -4.66 15.86 -0.94
N GLU A 205 -5.12 15.75 0.30
CA GLU A 205 -6.19 16.59 0.85
C GLU A 205 -5.85 17.00 2.28
N TRP A 206 -6.09 18.28 2.60
CA TRP A 206 -5.65 18.95 3.83
C TRP A 206 -6.76 19.79 4.50
N GLN A 207 -7.98 19.74 3.97
CA GLN A 207 -9.12 20.53 4.41
C GLN A 207 -10.37 19.67 4.70
N CYS A 208 -10.57 18.53 4.02
CA CYS A 208 -11.58 17.54 4.40
C CYS A 208 -11.00 16.18 4.80
N SER A 209 -11.88 15.27 5.22
CA SER A 209 -11.53 13.98 5.80
C SER A 209 -11.35 12.86 4.77
N TRP A 210 -11.35 13.15 3.46
CA TRP A 210 -11.18 12.13 2.42
C TRP A 210 -10.58 12.70 1.13
N VAL A 211 -9.93 11.84 0.33
CA VAL A 211 -9.43 12.20 -1.00
C VAL A 211 -9.68 11.04 -1.95
N HIS A 212 -10.13 11.32 -3.17
CA HIS A 212 -10.40 10.33 -4.22
C HIS A 212 -9.45 10.54 -5.40
N THR A 213 -9.12 9.44 -6.08
CA THR A 213 -8.49 9.46 -7.39
C THR A 213 -8.91 8.24 -8.20
N HIS A 214 -9.09 8.42 -9.51
CA HIS A 214 -9.23 7.34 -10.48
C HIS A 214 -7.87 7.04 -11.11
N VAL A 215 -7.51 5.75 -11.18
CA VAL A 215 -6.24 5.32 -11.75
C VAL A 215 -6.44 4.38 -12.93
N GLU A 216 -5.52 4.47 -13.89
CA GLU A 216 -5.44 3.59 -15.05
C GLU A 216 -4.01 3.05 -15.18
N GLY A 217 -3.90 1.74 -15.41
CA GLY A 217 -2.64 1.05 -15.65
C GLY A 217 -2.63 0.31 -16.97
N LYS A 218 -1.51 0.35 -17.72
CA LYS A 218 -1.34 -0.38 -18.98
C LYS A 218 -0.05 -1.20 -19.02
N TRP A 219 -0.16 -2.43 -19.53
CA TRP A 219 0.91 -3.40 -19.64
C TRP A 219 1.52 -3.39 -21.05
N LEU A 220 2.47 -2.46 -21.29
CA LEU A 220 2.98 -2.20 -22.65
C LEU A 220 4.21 -3.02 -23.05
N LEU A 221 5.07 -3.38 -22.09
CA LEU A 221 6.37 -4.01 -22.37
C LEU A 221 6.43 -5.48 -21.97
N LYS A 222 5.71 -5.84 -20.91
CA LYS A 222 5.51 -7.21 -20.44
C LYS A 222 4.03 -7.38 -20.13
N GLY A 223 3.53 -8.59 -20.30
CA GLY A 223 2.14 -8.93 -20.05
C GLY A 223 2.03 -10.31 -19.45
N PHE A 224 0.80 -10.67 -19.10
CA PHE A 224 0.49 -11.97 -18.55
C PHE A 224 0.53 -13.06 -19.62
N VAL A 225 0.71 -14.30 -19.18
CA VAL A 225 0.81 -15.48 -20.04
C VAL A 225 -0.33 -16.42 -19.68
N ASP A 226 -1.03 -16.95 -20.69
CA ASP A 226 -2.14 -17.87 -20.43
C ASP A 226 -1.64 -19.16 -19.75
N GLY A 227 -2.43 -19.67 -18.81
CA GLY A 227 -2.18 -20.91 -18.09
C GLY A 227 -1.19 -20.80 -16.93
N THR A 228 -0.63 -19.61 -16.65
CA THR A 228 0.14 -19.39 -15.44
C THR A 228 -0.77 -19.30 -14.22
N THR A 229 -0.29 -19.84 -13.11
CA THR A 229 -0.85 -19.63 -11.77
C THR A 229 0.04 -18.63 -11.04
N ASP A 230 -0.49 -17.86 -10.09
CA ASP A 230 0.24 -16.83 -9.31
C ASP A 230 0.48 -15.49 -10.03
N SER A 231 -0.28 -15.20 -11.09
CA SER A 231 -0.27 -13.85 -11.69
C SER A 231 -1.05 -12.91 -10.77
N THR A 232 -0.48 -11.75 -10.43
CA THR A 232 -1.09 -10.84 -9.45
C THR A 232 -1.27 -9.43 -9.99
N LEU A 233 -2.23 -8.70 -9.43
CA LEU A 233 -2.24 -7.24 -9.39
C LEU A 233 -2.06 -6.82 -7.93
N VAL A 234 -1.10 -5.94 -7.67
CA VAL A 234 -0.75 -5.50 -6.32
C VAL A 234 -0.94 -4.00 -6.22
N PHE A 235 -1.88 -3.59 -5.38
CA PHE A 235 -2.01 -2.21 -4.91
C PHE A 235 -0.96 -1.93 -3.83
N MET A 236 -0.30 -0.78 -3.89
CA MET A 236 0.65 -0.35 -2.87
C MET A 236 0.52 1.14 -2.58
N ARG A 237 0.17 1.52 -1.35
CA ARG A 237 0.24 2.90 -0.86
C ARG A 237 1.50 3.07 -0.03
N TRP A 238 2.23 4.20 -0.16
CA TRP A 238 3.57 4.45 0.43
C TRP A 238 3.61 4.42 1.96
N SER A 239 4.26 5.31 2.71
CA SER A 239 4.12 5.35 4.18
C SER A 239 3.73 6.75 4.60
N ILE A 240 2.71 6.88 5.46
CA ILE A 240 2.14 8.18 5.87
C ILE A 240 2.16 8.34 7.40
N PRO A 241 2.29 9.58 7.90
CA PRO A 241 2.42 9.81 9.35
C PRO A 241 1.09 9.75 10.12
N ASN A 242 -0.05 9.84 9.46
CA ASN A 242 -1.39 9.77 10.05
C ASN A 242 -2.09 8.46 9.70
N GLN A 243 -3.08 8.07 10.51
CA GLN A 243 -3.88 6.89 10.23
C GLN A 243 -4.94 7.24 9.19
N ALA A 244 -4.95 6.49 8.09
CA ALA A 244 -5.98 6.60 7.08
C ALA A 244 -6.30 5.21 6.53
N ASP A 245 -7.60 4.95 6.35
CA ASP A 245 -8.08 3.76 5.67
C ASP A 245 -8.11 4.04 4.16
N VAL A 246 -7.91 3.01 3.35
CA VAL A 246 -8.04 3.10 1.90
C VAL A 246 -9.25 2.28 1.46
N TYR A 247 -9.98 2.79 0.49
CA TYR A 247 -11.09 2.11 -0.17
C TYR A 247 -10.73 1.95 -1.65
N ILE A 248 -10.96 0.76 -2.20
CA ILE A 248 -10.82 0.46 -3.62
C ILE A 248 -12.19 0.02 -4.15
N ASP A 249 -12.55 0.55 -5.31
CA ASP A 249 -13.80 0.21 -6.01
C ASP A 249 -13.60 0.22 -7.52
N ASN A 250 -14.57 -0.31 -8.27
CA ASN A 250 -14.62 -0.35 -9.73
C ASN A 250 -13.36 -0.92 -10.40
N LEU A 251 -12.74 -1.94 -9.81
CA LEU A 251 -11.59 -2.60 -10.42
C LEU A 251 -12.03 -3.32 -11.70
N THR A 252 -11.51 -2.87 -12.84
CA THR A 252 -11.94 -3.34 -14.16
C THR A 252 -10.72 -3.66 -15.02
N PHE A 253 -10.76 -4.79 -15.72
CA PHE A 253 -9.71 -5.22 -16.64
C PHE A 253 -10.16 -5.07 -18.08
N TYR A 254 -9.25 -4.70 -18.98
CA TYR A 254 -9.55 -4.44 -20.37
C TYR A 254 -8.58 -5.16 -21.30
N ASP A 255 -9.09 -5.54 -22.47
CA ASP A 255 -8.32 -6.12 -23.56
C ASP A 255 -7.60 -5.06 -24.43
N GLU A 256 -6.97 -5.51 -25.51
CA GLU A 256 -6.22 -4.64 -26.43
C GLU A 256 -7.10 -3.61 -27.15
N ASP A 257 -8.38 -3.91 -27.33
CA ASP A 257 -9.37 -3.03 -27.96
C ASP A 257 -10.03 -2.08 -26.94
N GLY A 258 -9.65 -2.18 -25.66
CA GLY A 258 -10.25 -1.41 -24.56
C GLY A 258 -11.63 -1.92 -24.15
N LYS A 259 -11.99 -3.16 -24.51
CA LYS A 259 -13.22 -3.79 -24.05
C LYS A 259 -12.98 -4.44 -22.69
N SER A 260 -13.92 -4.30 -21.78
CA SER A 260 -13.81 -4.91 -20.45
C SER A 260 -13.89 -6.44 -20.52
N ILE A 261 -13.11 -7.08 -19.66
CA ILE A 261 -12.97 -8.54 -19.56
C ILE A 261 -13.84 -9.02 -18.39
N PRO A 262 -14.72 -10.01 -18.60
CA PRO A 262 -15.53 -10.57 -17.52
C PRO A 262 -14.70 -11.18 -16.39
N ILE A 263 -15.13 -10.93 -15.16
CA ILE A 263 -14.64 -11.63 -13.98
C ILE A 263 -15.27 -13.03 -13.96
N ILE A 264 -14.44 -14.07 -13.93
CA ILE A 264 -14.89 -15.47 -13.88
C ILE A 264 -14.68 -16.11 -12.50
N TYR A 265 -14.24 -15.31 -11.53
CA TYR A 265 -14.16 -15.69 -10.12
C TYR A 265 -15.44 -16.40 -9.69
N GLY A 266 -15.29 -17.65 -9.24
CA GLY A 266 -16.34 -18.36 -8.54
C GLY A 266 -16.22 -18.05 -7.07
N THR A 267 -17.31 -17.62 -6.44
CA THR A 267 -17.41 -17.54 -4.98
C THR A 267 -17.03 -18.90 -4.41
N GLY A 268 -15.81 -19.01 -3.92
CA GLY A 268 -15.38 -20.14 -3.13
C GLY A 268 -16.34 -20.23 -1.96
N GLU A 269 -17.06 -21.33 -1.87
CA GLU A 269 -17.87 -21.69 -0.71
C GLU A 269 -17.05 -21.37 0.54
N ALA A 270 -17.51 -20.36 1.29
CA ALA A 270 -16.88 -19.91 2.52
C ALA A 270 -16.48 -21.12 3.34
N ALA A 271 -15.25 -21.09 3.88
CA ALA A 271 -14.69 -22.07 4.79
C ALA A 271 -15.75 -22.60 5.78
N ALA A 272 -16.43 -23.68 5.37
CA ALA A 272 -17.38 -24.40 6.18
C ALA A 272 -16.58 -25.50 6.87
N GLU A 273 -16.52 -25.34 8.18
CA GLU A 273 -16.03 -26.27 9.19
C GLU A 273 -16.03 -27.73 8.72
N THR A 274 -14.86 -28.34 8.61
CA THR A 274 -14.77 -29.80 8.73
C THR A 274 -14.76 -30.12 10.21
N GLU A 275 -15.96 -30.24 10.80
CA GLU A 275 -16.14 -31.11 11.95
C GLU A 275 -15.66 -32.51 11.54
N SER A 276 -14.67 -33.02 12.28
CA SER A 276 -14.21 -34.39 12.14
C SER A 276 -15.32 -35.33 12.61
N GLU A 277 -16.05 -35.94 11.69
CA GLU A 277 -16.88 -37.11 12.01
C GLU A 277 -15.97 -38.32 12.25
N ASP A 278 -15.95 -38.72 13.52
CA ASP A 278 -15.45 -39.99 14.05
C ASP A 278 -16.16 -41.17 13.36
N VAL A 279 -15.45 -41.88 12.49
CA VAL A 279 -15.89 -43.18 11.96
C VAL A 279 -15.19 -44.27 12.77
N THR A 280 -15.89 -44.74 13.80
CA THR A 280 -15.57 -45.97 14.51
C THR A 280 -15.91 -47.18 13.63
N SER A 281 -14.90 -47.83 13.06
CA SER A 281 -15.02 -49.17 12.49
C SER A 281 -14.68 -50.23 13.54
N THR A 282 -15.71 -50.96 13.95
CA THR A 282 -15.61 -52.24 14.66
C THR A 282 -15.16 -53.32 13.70
N GLU A 283 -14.00 -53.95 13.92
CA GLU A 283 -13.76 -55.33 13.52
C GLU A 283 -13.04 -56.08 14.65
N ASP A 284 -13.64 -57.21 15.00
CA ASP A 284 -13.34 -58.15 16.06
C ASP A 284 -12.77 -59.39 15.37
N GLU A 285 -11.49 -59.71 15.57
CA GLU A 285 -10.99 -61.09 15.47
C GLU A 285 -9.81 -61.29 16.44
N ALA A 286 -10.00 -62.28 17.32
CA ALA A 286 -9.04 -62.82 18.27
C ALA A 286 -8.33 -64.08 17.71
N PRO A 287 -7.44 -64.78 18.43
CA PRO A 287 -6.54 -64.37 19.50
C PRO A 287 -5.06 -64.72 19.23
N VAL A 288 -4.15 -64.04 19.95
CA VAL A 288 -2.73 -64.39 20.08
C VAL A 288 -2.56 -65.44 21.19
N THR A 289 -1.72 -66.45 20.95
CA THR A 289 -1.27 -67.43 21.96
C THR A 289 0.24 -67.43 22.13
N GLU A 290 0.67 -67.49 23.40
CA GLU A 290 2.00 -67.84 23.95
C GLU A 290 3.12 -66.77 23.80
N ALA A 291 3.96 -66.45 24.79
CA ALA A 291 4.13 -66.86 26.18
C ALA A 291 4.95 -65.78 26.94
N VAL A 292 4.87 -65.82 28.26
CA VAL A 292 5.54 -65.03 29.34
C VAL A 292 6.84 -65.78 29.77
N PRO A 293 7.76 -65.35 30.69
CA PRO A 293 8.18 -64.06 31.31
C PRO A 293 9.71 -63.79 31.05
N GLU A 294 10.40 -62.76 31.57
CA GLU A 294 10.93 -62.51 32.95
C GLU A 294 11.69 -61.15 32.92
N ALA A 295 11.41 -60.23 33.85
CA ALA A 295 12.07 -59.98 35.15
C ALA A 295 13.33 -59.09 35.03
N GLU A 296 13.30 -57.89 35.63
CA GLU A 296 14.15 -57.44 36.77
C GLU A 296 15.57 -57.02 36.31
N GLU A 297 16.27 -56.00 36.82
CA GLU A 297 16.16 -55.08 37.94
C GLU A 297 17.25 -53.99 37.73
N ASN A 298 17.09 -52.84 38.40
CA ASN A 298 18.04 -51.77 38.72
C ASN A 298 19.54 -52.00 38.47
N THR A 299 20.26 -50.93 38.10
CA THR A 299 21.14 -50.21 39.06
C THR A 299 21.78 -48.97 38.46
N GLU A 300 21.74 -47.91 39.27
CA GLU A 300 22.46 -46.66 39.17
C GLU A 300 23.92 -46.89 39.65
N THR A 301 24.89 -46.30 38.96
CA THR A 301 26.23 -46.04 39.54
C THR A 301 26.81 -44.74 38.98
N THR A 302 26.89 -43.75 39.86
CA THR A 302 27.79 -42.59 39.85
C THR A 302 29.26 -43.01 39.77
N GLU A 303 30.10 -42.20 39.09
CA GLU A 303 31.33 -41.67 39.69
C GLU A 303 31.95 -40.54 38.83
N GLU A 304 32.15 -39.39 39.48
CA GLU A 304 33.04 -38.31 39.07
C GLU A 304 34.51 -38.67 39.32
N THR A 305 35.40 -38.29 38.40
CA THR A 305 36.76 -37.75 38.65
C THR A 305 37.15 -37.01 37.36
N GLY A 306 37.80 -35.85 37.28
CA GLY A 306 38.52 -34.98 38.21
C GLY A 306 39.65 -34.28 37.42
N GLY A 307 39.90 -33.00 37.70
CA GLY A 307 41.15 -32.26 37.37
C GLY A 307 41.16 -31.47 36.05
N GLU A 308 40.97 -30.15 36.05
CA GLU A 308 41.96 -29.07 36.28
C GLU A 308 43.15 -29.05 35.30
N ASN A 309 43.19 -28.05 34.42
CA ASN A 309 44.09 -26.88 34.57
C ASN A 309 43.92 -25.90 33.41
N GLY A 310 43.76 -24.62 33.75
CA GLY A 310 43.84 -23.50 32.82
C GLY A 310 45.27 -22.99 32.64
N ALA A 311 45.48 -22.24 31.55
CA ALA A 311 46.36 -21.07 31.49
C ALA A 311 46.15 -20.37 30.13
N GLU A 312 45.93 -19.06 30.24
CA GLU A 312 45.93 -17.99 29.21
C GLU A 312 44.80 -17.94 28.16
#